data_AF-A0A6B2SQF5-F1
#
_entry.id   AF-A0A6B2SQF5-F1
#
_cell.length_a   1.000
_cell.length_b   1.000
_cell.length_c   1.000
_cell.angle_alpha   90.00
_cell.angle_beta   90.00
_cell.angle_gamma   90.00
#
_symmetry.space_group_name_H-M   'P 1'
#
loop_
_entity.id
_entity.type
_entity.pdbx_description
1 polymer ?
#
loop_
_entity_poly.entity_id
_entity_poly.type
_entity_poly.pdbx_seq_one_letter_code
_entity_poly.pdbx_strand_id
1 'polypeptide(L)'
;CGMRPVGIVSETADPPQDTEDGAEAQAGSGPELPVLCTEDELHRAVIQNDVGAVLIVTGHGPGPAGWLPVLHGLGCDLWELEAHRAGPVPAPDGPRQYVAGFACRPLTPAGTGRTGVGKRLLDIAVSGVLLLAAAPVLATCALVLRTVEGPGVIFRQERVGKDGRLFTLLKFRTHRPADPQEAATRWSVADEHRMSAFCRFLRGTSLDELPQLWNVLRGDMSLVGPRPERPFFVTQFSQTYPDYAHRHRMPTGITGLAQIHGLRGDTSIEDRCRFDNAYIDSWSFWQDLCILLRTLGCLVRRTGS
;
A
#
# COMPACT_ATOMS: atom_id res chain seq x y z
N CYS A 1 -13.03 30.74 -13.80
CA CYS A 1 -12.37 29.43 -13.58
C CYS A 1 -12.06 28.88 -14.96
N GLY A 2 -10.81 28.70 -15.38
CA GLY A 2 -10.48 28.26 -16.75
C GLY A 2 -10.86 26.81 -17.09
N MET A 3 -11.89 26.26 -16.44
CA MET A 3 -12.37 24.90 -16.65
C MET A 3 -13.60 24.91 -17.54
N ARG A 4 -13.64 23.97 -18.49
CA ARG A 4 -14.77 23.74 -19.39
C ARG A 4 -15.41 22.40 -19.02
N PRO A 5 -16.66 22.38 -18.51
CA PRO A 5 -17.34 21.12 -18.23
C PRO A 5 -17.64 20.37 -19.53
N VAL A 6 -17.49 19.05 -19.50
CA VAL A 6 -17.61 18.17 -20.68
C VAL A 6 -18.74 17.15 -20.57
N GLY A 7 -19.20 16.85 -19.35
CA GLY A 7 -20.26 15.87 -19.08
C GLY A 7 -20.51 15.70 -17.58
N ILE A 8 -21.62 15.05 -17.23
CA ILE A 8 -22.02 14.73 -15.85
C ILE A 8 -22.08 13.21 -15.72
N VAL A 9 -21.43 12.64 -14.72
CA VAL A 9 -21.51 11.19 -14.46
C VAL A 9 -22.67 10.92 -13.49
N SER A 10 -23.57 10.03 -13.85
CA SER A 10 -24.74 9.66 -13.03
C SER A 10 -25.09 8.18 -13.20
N GLU A 11 -25.46 7.51 -12.11
CA GLU A 11 -25.95 6.12 -12.15
C GLU A 11 -27.38 6.02 -12.71
N THR A 12 -28.11 7.14 -12.76
CA THR A 12 -29.44 7.25 -13.37
C THR A 12 -29.41 8.16 -14.59
N ALA A 13 -30.02 7.72 -15.68
CA ALA A 13 -30.12 8.49 -16.93
C ALA A 13 -31.04 9.72 -16.83
N ASP A 14 -31.87 9.80 -15.78
CA ASP A 14 -32.66 10.98 -15.51
C ASP A 14 -31.82 12.07 -14.83
N PRO A 15 -31.93 13.34 -15.27
CA PRO A 15 -31.34 14.45 -14.54
C PRO A 15 -31.91 14.46 -13.11
N PRO A 16 -31.15 14.91 -12.10
CA PRO A 16 -31.69 15.06 -10.76
C PRO A 16 -32.96 15.91 -10.85
N GLN A 17 -34.11 15.30 -10.57
CA GLN A 17 -35.33 16.06 -10.36
C GLN A 17 -35.10 16.85 -9.08
N ASP A 18 -35.13 18.18 -9.19
CA ASP A 18 -35.17 19.07 -8.05
C ASP A 18 -36.33 18.62 -7.16
N THR A 19 -36.01 17.96 -6.05
CA THR A 19 -37.00 17.62 -5.03
C THR A 19 -37.60 18.92 -4.52
N GLU A 20 -38.91 19.04 -4.69
CA GLU A 20 -39.75 20.17 -4.31
C GLU A 20 -39.46 20.63 -2.87
N ASP A 21 -38.72 21.73 -2.74
CA ASP A 21 -38.90 22.68 -1.66
C ASP A 21 -38.74 24.08 -2.26
N GLY A 22 -39.82 24.84 -2.21
CA GLY A 22 -40.01 26.07 -2.98
C GLY A 22 -38.93 27.12 -2.78
N ALA A 23 -38.14 27.35 -3.82
CA ALA A 23 -37.55 28.63 -4.15
C ALA A 23 -37.34 28.68 -5.66
N GLU A 24 -38.03 29.60 -6.33
CA GLU A 24 -37.86 29.90 -7.75
C GLU A 24 -36.40 30.29 -8.04
N ALA A 25 -35.56 29.32 -8.39
CA ALA A 25 -34.25 29.56 -8.97
C ALA A 25 -34.44 29.66 -10.49
N GLN A 26 -34.39 30.89 -10.98
CA GLN A 26 -34.40 31.21 -12.40
C GLN A 26 -33.43 30.29 -13.16
N ALA A 27 -33.97 29.52 -14.11
CA ALA A 27 -33.24 28.69 -15.04
C ALA A 27 -32.24 29.55 -15.84
N GLY A 28 -30.99 29.58 -15.38
CA GLY A 28 -29.87 30.12 -16.13
C GLY A 28 -29.54 29.18 -17.29
N SER A 29 -29.46 29.73 -18.50
CA SER A 29 -29.05 29.06 -19.73
C SER A 29 -27.60 28.54 -19.64
N GLY A 30 -27.41 27.40 -18.99
CA GLY A 30 -26.15 26.66 -19.01
C GLY A 30 -26.06 25.76 -20.26
N PRO A 31 -24.85 25.39 -20.71
CA PRO A 31 -24.69 24.40 -21.77
C PRO A 31 -25.28 23.06 -21.31
N GLU A 32 -26.10 22.45 -22.16
CA GLU A 32 -26.68 21.11 -21.95
C GLU A 32 -25.54 20.08 -21.98
N LEU A 33 -25.12 19.62 -20.80
CA LEU A 33 -24.01 18.67 -20.66
C LEU A 33 -24.52 17.24 -20.83
N PRO A 34 -23.80 16.37 -21.56
CA PRO A 34 -24.18 14.97 -21.69
C PRO A 34 -24.08 14.26 -20.34
N VAL A 35 -25.09 13.45 -20.01
CA VAL A 35 -25.08 12.56 -18.85
C VAL A 35 -24.45 11.23 -19.28
N LEU A 36 -23.38 10.83 -18.59
CA LEU A 36 -22.60 9.63 -18.84
C LEU A 36 -23.03 8.57 -17.81
N CYS A 37 -23.67 7.50 -18.28
CA CYS A 37 -24.23 6.46 -17.41
C CYS A 37 -23.48 5.14 -17.50
N THR A 38 -22.60 4.98 -18.48
CA THR A 38 -21.83 3.75 -18.71
C THR A 38 -20.33 4.00 -18.70
N GLU A 39 -19.56 2.96 -18.36
CA GLU A 39 -18.09 2.99 -18.38
C GLU A 39 -17.54 3.32 -19.76
N ASP A 40 -18.13 2.77 -20.82
CA ASP A 40 -17.73 3.03 -22.21
C ASP A 40 -17.95 4.49 -22.63
N GLU A 41 -19.07 5.10 -22.23
CA GLU A 41 -19.35 6.52 -22.48
C GLU A 41 -18.38 7.41 -21.73
N LEU A 42 -18.08 7.08 -20.47
CA LEU A 42 -17.11 7.78 -19.65
C LEU A 42 -15.70 7.72 -20.25
N HIS A 43 -15.24 6.52 -20.62
CA HIS A 43 -13.95 6.32 -21.30
C HIS A 43 -13.86 7.15 -22.58
N ARG A 44 -14.91 7.10 -23.42
CA ARG A 44 -14.95 7.85 -24.68
C ARG A 44 -14.92 9.35 -24.43
N ALA A 45 -15.70 9.86 -23.48
CA ALA A 45 -15.75 11.28 -23.16
C ALA A 45 -14.43 11.81 -22.62
N VAL A 46 -13.76 11.05 -21.75
CA VAL A 46 -12.44 11.41 -21.18
C VAL A 46 -11.37 11.50 -22.27
N ILE A 47 -11.29 10.50 -23.16
CA ILE A 47 -10.29 10.47 -24.23
C ILE A 47 -10.58 11.56 -25.28
N GLN A 48 -11.83 11.73 -25.71
CA GLN A 48 -12.18 12.67 -26.77
C GLN A 48 -11.98 14.14 -26.37
N ASN A 49 -12.15 14.45 -25.08
CA ASN A 49 -12.09 15.83 -24.59
C ASN A 49 -10.83 16.13 -23.78
N ASP A 50 -9.86 15.20 -23.72
CA ASP A 50 -8.60 15.32 -22.98
C ASP A 50 -8.83 15.77 -21.51
N VAL A 51 -9.71 15.03 -20.82
CA VAL A 51 -10.19 15.42 -19.50
C VAL A 51 -9.10 15.19 -18.45
N GLY A 52 -8.52 16.26 -17.92
CA GLY A 52 -7.49 16.20 -16.89
C GLY A 52 -8.01 16.16 -15.45
N ALA A 53 -9.25 16.59 -15.17
CA ALA A 53 -9.78 16.69 -13.82
C ALA A 53 -11.26 16.33 -13.74
N VAL A 54 -11.66 15.67 -12.65
CA VAL A 54 -13.05 15.28 -12.35
C VAL A 54 -13.43 15.80 -10.96
N LEU A 55 -14.55 16.52 -10.91
CA LEU A 55 -15.11 17.07 -9.67
C LEU A 55 -16.22 16.16 -9.15
N ILE A 56 -16.06 15.67 -7.93
CA ILE A 56 -17.03 14.85 -7.20
C ILE A 56 -17.79 15.74 -6.23
N VAL A 57 -19.10 15.87 -6.41
CA VAL A 57 -19.94 16.66 -5.53
C VAL A 57 -20.53 15.75 -4.45
N THR A 58 -20.15 15.95 -3.19
CA THR A 58 -20.69 15.15 -2.07
C THR A 58 -21.98 15.76 -1.53
N GLY A 59 -22.99 14.91 -1.32
CA GLY A 59 -24.26 15.31 -0.69
C GLY A 59 -25.55 14.92 -1.43
N HIS A 60 -25.49 14.32 -2.63
CA HIS A 60 -26.66 13.81 -3.36
C HIS A 60 -26.41 12.36 -3.80
N GLY A 61 -27.05 11.38 -3.13
CA GLY A 61 -27.09 9.98 -3.57
C GLY A 61 -25.97 9.04 -3.09
N PRO A 62 -26.03 7.74 -3.47
CA PRO A 62 -24.98 6.77 -3.17
C PRO A 62 -23.65 7.27 -3.72
N GLY A 63 -22.62 7.31 -2.86
CA GLY A 63 -21.34 7.93 -3.19
C GLY A 63 -20.67 7.27 -4.41
N PRO A 64 -19.75 7.98 -5.09
CA PRO A 64 -19.17 7.59 -6.39
C PRO A 64 -18.20 6.39 -6.33
N ALA A 65 -18.31 5.56 -5.29
CA ALA A 65 -17.38 4.48 -4.98
C ALA A 65 -17.17 3.51 -6.15
N GLY A 66 -18.21 3.27 -6.98
CA GLY A 66 -18.10 2.43 -8.17
C GLY A 66 -17.25 3.03 -9.30
N TRP A 67 -17.20 4.35 -9.42
CA TRP A 67 -16.53 5.06 -10.52
C TRP A 67 -15.10 5.49 -10.20
N LEU A 68 -14.74 5.58 -8.91
CA LEU A 68 -13.40 5.98 -8.47
C LEU A 68 -12.27 5.14 -9.12
N PRO A 69 -12.35 3.79 -9.18
CA PRO A 69 -11.28 2.99 -9.78
C PRO A 69 -11.14 3.21 -11.29
N VAL A 70 -12.26 3.36 -11.99
CA VAL A 70 -12.31 3.61 -13.44
C VAL A 70 -11.66 4.95 -13.78
N LEU A 71 -12.08 6.01 -13.07
CA LEU A 71 -11.55 7.36 -13.28
C LEU A 71 -10.06 7.47 -12.93
N HIS A 72 -9.61 6.73 -11.91
CA HIS A 72 -8.17 6.61 -11.63
C HIS A 72 -7.42 5.89 -12.75
N GLY A 73 -7.98 4.82 -13.33
CA GLY A 73 -7.39 4.09 -14.45
C GLY A 73 -7.21 4.95 -15.70
N LEU A 74 -8.06 5.97 -15.87
CA LEU A 74 -8.02 6.93 -16.97
C LEU A 74 -7.03 8.09 -16.75
N GLY A 75 -6.40 8.19 -15.58
CA GLY A 75 -5.40 9.22 -15.28
C GLY A 75 -5.96 10.60 -14.93
N CYS A 76 -7.25 10.69 -14.58
CA CYS A 76 -7.89 11.95 -14.19
C CYS A 76 -7.54 12.34 -12.75
N ASP A 77 -7.25 13.63 -12.52
CA ASP A 77 -7.16 14.18 -11.17
C ASP A 77 -8.56 14.27 -10.55
N LEU A 78 -8.79 13.53 -9.46
CA LEU A 78 -10.07 13.55 -8.75
C LEU A 78 -10.06 14.65 -7.69
N TRP A 79 -11.15 15.39 -7.58
CA TRP A 79 -11.34 16.44 -6.58
C TRP A 79 -12.70 16.28 -5.93
N GLU A 80 -12.78 16.39 -4.61
CA GLU A 80 -14.05 16.46 -3.90
C GLU A 80 -14.45 17.92 -3.70
N LEU A 81 -15.70 18.23 -4.04
CA LEU A 81 -16.35 19.51 -3.88
C LEU A 81 -17.34 19.44 -2.71
N GLU A 82 -17.15 20.28 -1.69
CA GLU A 82 -18.10 20.40 -0.59
C GLU A 82 -19.23 21.37 -0.96
N ALA A 83 -20.35 20.85 -1.46
CA ALA A 83 -21.49 21.68 -1.91
C ALA A 83 -22.37 22.24 -0.76
N HIS A 84 -22.37 21.59 0.42
CA HIS A 84 -23.37 21.83 1.48
C HIS A 84 -22.85 22.56 2.74
N ARG A 85 -21.65 23.17 2.72
CA ARG A 85 -21.12 23.87 3.89
C ARG A 85 -20.63 25.28 3.58
N ALA A 86 -21.53 26.25 3.69
CA ALA A 86 -21.21 27.68 3.72
C ALA A 86 -20.74 28.17 5.13
N GLY A 87 -20.02 27.36 5.89
CA GLY A 87 -19.60 27.68 7.27
C GLY A 87 -18.15 27.29 7.59
N PRO A 88 -17.50 27.93 8.59
CA PRO A 88 -16.11 27.63 8.94
C PRO A 88 -16.01 26.30 9.67
N VAL A 89 -15.40 25.29 9.03
CA VAL A 89 -15.11 23.98 9.63
C VAL A 89 -13.60 23.87 9.93
N PRO A 90 -13.20 23.40 11.14
CA PRO A 90 -11.80 23.27 11.52
C PRO A 90 -11.06 22.29 10.61
N ALA A 91 -9.83 22.63 10.22
CA ALA A 91 -9.07 21.97 9.17
C ALA A 91 -8.38 20.68 9.65
N PRO A 92 -8.41 19.60 8.85
CA PRO A 92 -7.33 18.63 8.79
C PRO A 92 -6.35 19.02 7.66
N ASP A 93 -5.08 19.13 8.04
CA ASP A 93 -3.84 19.37 7.28
C ASP A 93 -3.85 19.12 5.75
N GLY A 94 -4.17 20.14 4.95
CA GLY A 94 -3.92 20.13 3.51
C GLY A 94 -4.17 21.50 2.83
N PRO A 95 -3.48 21.81 1.71
CA PRO A 95 -3.75 23.04 0.95
C PRO A 95 -5.13 22.96 0.28
N ARG A 96 -6.12 23.70 0.83
CA ARG A 96 -7.45 23.84 0.21
C ARG A 96 -7.34 24.65 -1.09
N GLN A 97 -7.92 24.15 -2.17
CA GLN A 97 -8.10 24.91 -3.41
C GLN A 97 -9.58 25.29 -3.55
N TYR A 98 -9.88 26.37 -4.26
CA TYR A 98 -11.25 26.82 -4.49
C TYR A 98 -11.59 26.78 -5.97
N VAL A 99 -12.71 26.15 -6.31
CA VAL A 99 -13.29 26.14 -7.66
C VAL A 99 -14.61 26.89 -7.61
N ALA A 100 -14.71 27.98 -8.37
CA ALA A 100 -15.93 28.80 -8.43
C ALA A 100 -16.49 29.22 -7.05
N GLY A 101 -15.62 29.41 -6.05
CA GLY A 101 -16.00 29.78 -4.68
C GLY A 101 -16.30 28.62 -3.74
N PHE A 102 -16.37 27.38 -4.24
CA PHE A 102 -16.53 26.19 -3.42
C PHE A 102 -15.17 25.67 -2.96
N ALA A 103 -15.10 25.21 -1.70
CA ALA A 103 -13.91 24.55 -1.20
C ALA A 103 -13.76 23.18 -1.88
N CYS A 104 -12.55 22.90 -2.34
CA CYS A 104 -12.20 21.66 -3.00
C CYS A 104 -11.03 21.03 -2.27
N ARG A 105 -11.10 19.72 -2.06
CA ARG A 105 -9.95 18.91 -1.66
C ARG A 105 -9.59 17.96 -2.79
N PRO A 106 -8.31 17.81 -3.14
CA PRO A 106 -7.93 16.80 -4.10
C PRO A 106 -8.23 15.42 -3.48
N LEU A 107 -8.97 14.60 -4.20
CA LEU A 107 -9.06 13.16 -4.01
C LEU A 107 -7.88 12.52 -4.73
N THR A 108 -6.68 13.01 -4.46
CA THR A 108 -5.48 12.30 -4.85
C THR A 108 -5.57 10.93 -4.18
N PRO A 109 -5.38 9.80 -4.90
CA PRO A 109 -4.93 8.61 -4.21
C PRO A 109 -3.60 9.04 -3.63
N ALA A 110 -3.52 9.16 -2.31
CA ALA A 110 -2.48 9.94 -1.69
C ALA A 110 -1.12 9.43 -2.18
N GLY A 111 -0.45 10.27 -2.98
CA GLY A 111 0.71 9.91 -3.78
C GLY A 111 0.60 8.61 -4.59
N THR A 112 0.68 8.73 -5.92
CA THR A 112 1.67 7.91 -6.63
C THR A 112 3.06 8.31 -6.09
N GLY A 113 3.35 7.84 -4.87
CA GLY A 113 4.60 8.10 -4.17
C GLY A 113 5.69 7.46 -5.00
N ARG A 114 6.27 8.24 -5.92
CA ARG A 114 7.63 7.99 -6.39
C ARG A 114 8.44 7.97 -5.11
N THR A 115 8.71 6.76 -4.61
CA THR A 115 9.65 6.54 -3.52
C THR A 115 10.89 7.32 -3.90
N GLY A 116 11.09 8.45 -3.20
CA GLY A 116 12.05 9.44 -3.64
C GLY A 116 13.46 8.84 -3.60
N VAL A 117 14.37 9.41 -4.40
CA VAL A 117 15.80 9.05 -4.34
C VAL A 117 16.31 9.12 -2.88
N GLY A 118 15.78 10.05 -2.08
CA GLY A 118 16.09 10.15 -0.64
C GLY A 118 15.73 8.89 0.17
N LYS A 119 14.57 8.26 -0.08
CA LYS A 119 14.22 6.99 0.60
C LYS A 119 15.22 5.90 0.25
N ARG A 120 15.58 5.82 -1.03
CA ARG A 120 16.56 4.83 -1.50
C ARG A 120 17.95 5.05 -0.90
N LEU A 121 18.40 6.30 -0.80
CA LEU A 121 19.68 6.64 -0.17
C LEU A 121 19.68 6.31 1.32
N LEU A 122 18.58 6.61 2.03
CA LEU A 122 18.41 6.23 3.43
C LEU A 122 18.49 4.70 3.60
N ASP A 123 17.76 3.96 2.76
CA ASP A 123 17.78 2.49 2.76
C ASP A 123 19.20 1.95 2.59
N ILE A 124 19.96 2.45 1.61
CA ILE A 124 21.35 2.03 1.37
C ILE A 124 22.24 2.37 2.56
N ALA A 125 22.18 3.60 3.08
CA ALA A 125 23.05 4.05 4.16
C ALA A 125 22.79 3.26 5.45
N VAL A 126 21.52 3.17 5.86
CA VAL A 126 21.14 2.49 7.10
C VAL A 126 21.32 0.98 6.97
N SER A 127 20.91 0.35 5.87
CA SER A 127 21.13 -1.10 5.68
C SER A 127 22.62 -1.45 5.59
N GLY A 128 23.45 -0.60 4.97
CA GLY A 128 24.90 -0.79 4.93
C GLY A 128 25.54 -0.76 6.31
N VAL A 129 25.20 0.23 7.14
CA VAL A 129 25.67 0.32 8.53
C VAL A 129 25.19 -0.88 9.35
N LEU A 130 23.91 -1.23 9.25
CA LEU A 130 23.35 -2.39 9.97
C LEU A 130 24.00 -3.70 9.53
N LEU A 131 24.27 -3.89 8.25
CA LEU A 131 24.92 -5.09 7.73
C LEU A 131 26.35 -5.22 8.25
N LEU A 132 27.12 -4.12 8.26
CA LEU A 132 28.47 -4.10 8.81
C LEU A 132 28.48 -4.39 10.32
N ALA A 133 27.56 -3.76 11.07
CA ALA A 133 27.42 -4.01 12.51
C ALA A 133 26.94 -5.43 12.82
N ALA A 134 26.05 -5.99 12.00
CA ALA A 134 25.52 -7.35 12.16
C ALA A 134 26.42 -8.44 11.57
N ALA A 135 27.45 -8.09 10.78
CA ALA A 135 28.34 -9.05 10.13
C ALA A 135 28.92 -10.13 11.06
N PRO A 136 29.47 -9.82 12.26
CA PRO A 136 29.96 -10.85 13.17
C PRO A 136 28.84 -11.78 13.68
N VAL A 137 27.64 -11.25 13.91
CA VAL A 137 26.47 -12.04 14.33
C VAL A 137 26.02 -12.95 13.18
N LEU A 138 25.88 -12.42 11.97
CA LEU A 138 25.53 -13.18 10.77
C LEU A 138 26.54 -14.32 10.51
N ALA A 139 27.83 -14.06 10.64
CA ALA A 139 28.89 -15.06 10.46
C ALA A 139 28.79 -16.16 11.52
N THR A 140 28.57 -15.79 12.78
CA THR A 140 28.41 -16.74 13.89
C THR A 140 27.15 -17.59 13.69
N CYS A 141 26.02 -16.98 13.35
CA CYS A 141 24.78 -17.70 13.07
C CYS A 141 24.94 -18.65 11.88
N ALA A 142 25.61 -18.22 10.81
CA ALA A 142 25.89 -19.06 9.65
C ALA A 142 26.78 -20.26 10.01
N LEU A 143 27.80 -20.07 10.85
CA LEU A 143 28.68 -21.15 11.29
C LEU A 143 27.92 -22.18 12.12
N VAL A 144 27.18 -21.73 13.15
CA VAL A 144 26.39 -22.63 14.02
C VAL A 144 25.31 -23.35 13.22
N LEU A 145 24.62 -22.65 12.31
CA LEU A 145 23.61 -23.28 11.47
C LEU A 145 24.23 -24.33 10.53
N ARG A 146 25.44 -24.07 10.01
CA ARG A 146 26.16 -25.03 9.16
C ARG A 146 26.56 -26.29 9.93
N THR A 147 26.96 -26.16 11.19
CA THR A 147 27.40 -27.30 12.01
C THR A 147 26.22 -28.12 12.54
N VAL A 148 25.13 -27.46 12.96
CA VAL A 148 23.96 -28.13 13.54
C VAL A 148 23.00 -28.66 12.48
N GLU A 149 22.75 -27.90 11.41
CA GLU A 149 21.75 -28.23 10.38
C GLU A 149 22.38 -28.65 9.05
N GLY A 150 23.70 -28.58 8.88
CA GLY A 150 24.41 -28.93 7.65
C GLY A 150 24.46 -27.81 6.59
N PRO A 151 24.96 -28.10 5.36
CA PRO A 151 25.22 -27.10 4.32
C PRO A 151 23.93 -26.41 3.85
N GLY A 152 24.04 -25.23 3.21
CA GLY A 152 22.89 -24.47 2.70
C GLY A 152 22.24 -23.56 3.75
N VAL A 153 23.04 -22.70 4.38
CA VAL A 153 22.64 -21.83 5.50
C VAL A 153 21.65 -20.73 5.11
N ILE A 154 21.68 -20.28 3.86
CA ILE A 154 20.75 -19.26 3.35
C ILE A 154 19.62 -19.95 2.60
N PHE A 155 18.39 -19.70 3.06
CA PHE A 155 17.17 -20.01 2.35
C PHE A 155 16.81 -18.86 1.42
N ARG A 156 16.34 -19.21 0.21
CA ARG A 156 15.97 -18.29 -0.85
C ARG A 156 14.51 -18.53 -1.19
N GLN A 157 13.72 -17.46 -1.28
CA GLN A 157 12.30 -17.59 -1.59
C GLN A 157 11.85 -16.48 -2.53
N GLU A 158 11.14 -16.84 -3.58
CA GLU A 158 10.52 -15.85 -4.47
C GLU A 158 9.41 -15.09 -3.76
N ARG A 159 9.37 -13.80 -4.05
CA ARG A 159 8.47 -12.82 -3.47
C ARG A 159 8.07 -11.79 -4.51
N VAL A 160 6.89 -11.22 -4.33
CA VAL A 160 6.41 -10.10 -5.14
C VAL A 160 6.83 -8.80 -4.44
N GLY A 161 7.54 -7.95 -5.18
CA GLY A 161 7.99 -6.64 -4.77
C GLY A 161 7.19 -5.52 -5.44
N LYS A 162 7.85 -4.37 -5.63
CA LYS A 162 7.23 -3.21 -6.27
C LYS A 162 6.77 -3.53 -7.70
N ASP A 163 5.62 -2.99 -8.08
CA ASP A 163 5.02 -3.10 -9.41
C ASP A 163 4.81 -4.57 -9.84
N GLY A 164 4.60 -5.47 -8.87
CA GLY A 164 4.41 -6.90 -9.11
C GLY A 164 5.70 -7.66 -9.47
N ARG A 165 6.87 -7.01 -9.44
CA ARG A 165 8.13 -7.63 -9.86
C ARG A 165 8.59 -8.71 -8.88
N LEU A 166 9.04 -9.84 -9.41
CA LEU A 166 9.57 -10.92 -8.59
C LEU A 166 11.00 -10.61 -8.13
N PHE A 167 11.30 -10.95 -6.88
CA PHE A 167 12.66 -10.94 -6.35
C PHE A 167 12.89 -12.12 -5.41
N THR A 168 14.17 -12.45 -5.18
CA THR A 168 14.56 -13.51 -4.24
C THR A 168 14.83 -12.94 -2.86
N LEU A 169 13.96 -13.23 -1.91
CA LEU A 169 14.14 -12.90 -0.49
C LEU A 169 15.14 -13.86 0.17
N LEU A 170 16.07 -13.30 0.96
CA LEU A 170 17.11 -14.04 1.67
C LEU A 170 16.79 -14.14 3.16
N LYS A 171 16.92 -15.33 3.74
CA LYS A 171 16.86 -15.53 5.20
C LYS A 171 17.73 -16.70 5.64
N PHE A 172 18.02 -16.82 6.93
CA PHE A 172 18.63 -18.06 7.42
C PHE A 172 17.65 -19.22 7.28
N ARG A 173 18.18 -20.39 6.90
CA ARG A 173 17.41 -21.60 6.74
C ARG A 173 17.08 -22.21 8.09
N THR A 174 15.87 -21.95 8.57
CA THR A 174 15.32 -22.54 9.81
C THR A 174 14.40 -23.73 9.55
N HIS A 175 14.08 -24.01 8.29
CA HIS A 175 13.27 -25.14 7.83
C HIS A 175 13.77 -25.62 6.46
N ARG A 176 13.71 -26.92 6.21
CA ARG A 176 13.94 -27.52 4.89
C ARG A 176 12.60 -28.00 4.32
N PRO A 177 12.02 -27.29 3.33
CA PRO A 177 10.84 -27.81 2.65
C PRO A 177 11.19 -29.12 1.93
N ALA A 178 10.23 -30.03 1.85
CA ALA A 178 10.36 -31.31 1.17
C ALA A 178 10.47 -31.12 -0.35
N ASP A 179 9.77 -30.12 -0.89
CA ASP A 179 9.79 -29.78 -2.31
C ASP A 179 9.55 -28.27 -2.55
N PRO A 180 9.78 -27.77 -3.78
CA PRO A 180 9.52 -26.37 -4.13
C PRO A 180 8.06 -25.95 -4.02
N GLN A 181 7.11 -26.87 -4.16
CA GLN A 181 5.68 -26.58 -4.06
C GLN A 181 5.29 -26.28 -2.61
N GLU A 182 5.75 -27.08 -1.64
CA GLU A 182 5.62 -26.79 -0.21
C GLU A 182 6.26 -25.44 0.12
N ALA A 183 7.44 -25.17 -0.47
CA ALA A 183 8.14 -23.90 -0.37
C ALA A 183 7.41 -22.72 -1.05
N ALA A 184 6.38 -22.96 -1.86
CA ALA A 184 5.55 -21.95 -2.51
C ALA A 184 4.10 -21.82 -1.96
N THR A 185 3.53 -22.87 -1.35
CA THR A 185 2.11 -22.90 -0.94
C THR A 185 1.87 -23.00 0.57
N ARG A 186 2.82 -23.47 1.38
CA ARG A 186 2.63 -23.59 2.85
C ARG A 186 2.64 -22.24 3.57
N TRP A 187 1.52 -21.81 4.17
CA TRP A 187 1.36 -20.49 4.81
C TRP A 187 2.19 -20.34 6.10
N SER A 188 2.10 -21.31 7.01
CA SER A 188 2.90 -21.38 8.22
C SER A 188 3.60 -22.74 8.35
N VAL A 189 4.85 -22.72 8.84
CA VAL A 189 5.56 -23.94 9.24
C VAL A 189 5.01 -24.33 10.61
N ALA A 190 3.87 -25.01 10.61
CA ALA A 190 3.15 -25.46 11.81
C ALA A 190 3.91 -26.52 12.64
N ASP A 191 5.08 -26.97 12.21
CA ASP A 191 5.79 -28.09 12.83
C ASP A 191 7.06 -27.63 13.53
N GLU A 192 6.89 -26.84 14.59
CA GLU A 192 8.00 -26.41 15.47
C GLU A 192 8.68 -27.59 16.16
N HIS A 193 7.99 -28.73 16.28
CA HIS A 193 8.49 -29.94 16.94
C HIS A 193 9.72 -30.56 16.24
N ARG A 194 9.87 -30.36 14.93
CA ARG A 194 11.03 -30.86 14.16
C ARG A 194 12.19 -29.86 14.09
N MET A 195 12.04 -28.66 14.64
CA MET A 195 13.05 -27.61 14.58
C MET A 195 14.06 -27.71 15.73
N SER A 196 15.35 -27.56 15.41
CA SER A 196 16.38 -27.47 16.45
C SER A 196 16.16 -26.25 17.35
N ALA A 197 16.67 -26.33 18.58
CA ALA A 197 16.62 -25.22 19.54
C ALA A 197 17.26 -23.94 18.97
N PHE A 198 18.32 -24.07 18.17
CA PHE A 198 18.96 -22.93 17.53
C PHE A 198 18.08 -22.30 16.44
N CYS A 199 17.41 -23.11 15.61
CA CYS A 199 16.45 -22.60 14.63
C CYS A 199 15.24 -21.90 15.28
N ARG A 200 14.76 -22.42 16.43
CA ARG A 200 13.73 -21.76 17.25
C ARG A 200 14.23 -20.42 17.81
N PHE A 201 15.46 -20.39 18.33
CA PHE A 201 16.09 -19.15 18.80
C PHE A 201 16.20 -18.10 17.69
N LEU A 202 16.65 -18.49 16.48
CA LEU A 202 16.75 -17.58 15.34
C LEU A 202 15.40 -16.95 14.98
N ARG A 203 14.33 -17.75 14.88
CA ARG A 203 12.97 -17.24 14.59
C ARG A 203 12.44 -16.37 15.72
N GLY A 204 12.60 -16.80 16.97
CA GLY A 204 12.13 -16.06 18.14
C GLY A 204 12.84 -14.72 18.34
N THR A 205 14.05 -14.57 17.83
CA THR A 205 14.83 -13.31 17.86
C THR A 205 14.76 -12.55 16.54
N SER A 206 14.08 -13.07 15.51
CA SER A 206 14.08 -12.55 14.14
C SER A 206 15.48 -12.40 13.51
N LEU A 207 16.50 -13.07 14.08
CA LEU A 207 17.85 -13.08 13.53
C LEU A 207 17.90 -13.79 12.18
N ASP A 208 16.94 -14.69 11.90
CA ASP A 208 16.81 -15.32 10.60
C ASP A 208 16.46 -14.36 9.47
N GLU A 209 15.84 -13.21 9.76
CA GLU A 209 15.48 -12.20 8.77
C GLU A 209 16.60 -11.20 8.46
N LEU A 210 17.69 -11.15 9.25
CA LEU A 210 18.80 -10.21 9.02
C LEU A 210 19.44 -10.28 7.63
N PRO A 211 19.57 -11.45 6.95
CA PRO A 211 20.05 -11.50 5.57
C PRO A 211 19.23 -10.65 4.58
N GLN A 212 17.98 -10.29 4.91
CA GLN A 212 17.16 -9.39 4.09
C GLN A 212 17.75 -7.97 3.99
N LEU A 213 18.64 -7.56 4.91
CA LEU A 213 19.38 -6.30 4.78
C LEU A 213 20.18 -6.25 3.47
N TRP A 214 20.61 -7.39 2.96
CA TRP A 214 21.25 -7.48 1.64
C TRP A 214 20.26 -7.23 0.49
N ASN A 215 19.01 -7.67 0.61
CA ASN A 215 17.95 -7.33 -0.36
C ASN A 215 17.67 -5.83 -0.37
N VAL A 216 17.66 -5.20 0.80
CA VAL A 216 17.55 -3.74 0.90
C VAL A 216 18.74 -3.08 0.22
N LEU A 217 19.97 -3.48 0.52
CA LEU A 217 21.15 -2.88 -0.10
C LEU A 217 21.15 -3.02 -1.63
N ARG A 218 20.75 -4.18 -2.17
CA ARG A 218 20.64 -4.42 -3.62
C ARG A 218 19.50 -3.66 -4.30
N GLY A 219 18.48 -3.25 -3.54
CA GLY A 219 17.32 -2.50 -4.06
C GLY A 219 16.12 -3.36 -4.42
N ASP A 220 16.12 -4.63 -3.99
CA ASP A 220 14.94 -5.50 -4.10
C ASP A 220 13.85 -5.08 -3.10
N MET A 221 14.26 -4.51 -1.96
CA MET A 221 13.42 -4.15 -0.82
C MET A 221 13.81 -2.78 -0.24
N SER A 222 12.97 -2.28 0.67
CA SER A 222 13.23 -1.13 1.54
C SER A 222 13.31 -1.57 3.00
N LEU A 223 13.84 -0.73 3.89
CA LEU A 223 13.75 -0.96 5.34
C LEU A 223 12.29 -0.92 5.80
N VAL A 224 11.53 0.06 5.30
CA VAL A 224 10.12 0.29 5.67
C VAL A 224 9.23 0.21 4.44
N GLY A 225 8.22 -0.67 4.50
CA GLY A 225 7.27 -0.91 3.42
C GLY A 225 6.33 -2.07 3.71
N PRO A 226 5.36 -2.33 2.82
CA PRO A 226 4.49 -3.50 2.94
C PRO A 226 5.32 -4.79 2.97
N ARG A 227 4.93 -5.79 3.76
CA ARG A 227 5.66 -7.07 3.81
C ARG A 227 5.57 -7.78 2.46
N PRO A 228 6.68 -8.36 1.94
CA PRO A 228 6.64 -9.11 0.69
C PRO A 228 5.96 -10.46 0.88
N GLU A 229 5.02 -10.77 -0.02
CA GLU A 229 4.26 -12.02 -0.02
C GLU A 229 4.63 -12.92 -1.21
N ARG A 230 4.30 -14.20 -1.11
CA ARG A 230 4.59 -15.19 -2.17
C ARG A 230 3.69 -14.95 -3.39
N PRO A 231 4.18 -15.23 -4.62
CA PRO A 231 3.35 -15.13 -5.82
C PRO A 231 2.03 -15.89 -5.74
N PHE A 232 2.06 -17.10 -5.17
CA PHE A 232 0.87 -17.92 -4.94
C PHE A 232 -0.19 -17.18 -4.12
N PHE A 233 0.20 -16.63 -2.96
CA PHE A 233 -0.72 -15.91 -2.08
C PHE A 233 -1.12 -14.55 -2.63
N VAL A 234 -0.22 -13.85 -3.33
CA VAL A 234 -0.55 -12.59 -3.99
C VAL A 234 -1.66 -12.80 -5.02
N THR A 235 -1.60 -13.89 -5.79
CA THR A 235 -2.66 -14.23 -6.76
C THR A 235 -3.99 -14.47 -6.04
N GLN A 236 -3.98 -15.29 -4.98
CA GLN A 236 -5.19 -15.59 -4.20
C GLN A 236 -5.79 -14.33 -3.55
N PHE A 237 -4.95 -13.52 -2.89
CA PHE A 237 -5.40 -12.33 -2.17
C PHE A 237 -5.85 -11.21 -3.10
N SER A 238 -5.22 -11.05 -4.26
CA SER A 238 -5.66 -10.06 -5.26
C SER A 238 -7.03 -10.40 -5.86
N GLN A 239 -7.42 -11.67 -5.86
CA GLN A 239 -8.76 -12.11 -6.27
C GLN A 239 -9.80 -11.95 -5.15
N THR A 240 -9.38 -12.10 -3.88
CA THR A 240 -10.29 -12.07 -2.72
C THR A 240 -10.52 -10.65 -2.20
N TYR A 241 -9.50 -9.78 -2.27
CA TYR A 241 -9.53 -8.43 -1.69
C TYR A 241 -9.21 -7.40 -2.77
N PRO A 242 -10.19 -6.56 -3.18
CA PRO A 242 -10.04 -5.60 -4.28
C PRO A 242 -8.81 -4.68 -4.13
N ASP A 243 -8.56 -4.20 -2.91
CA ASP A 243 -7.47 -3.24 -2.65
C ASP A 243 -6.09 -3.88 -2.48
N TYR A 244 -5.98 -5.21 -2.51
CA TYR A 244 -4.73 -5.90 -2.19
C TYR A 244 -3.61 -5.56 -3.18
N ALA A 245 -3.92 -5.43 -4.46
CA ALA A 245 -2.93 -5.13 -5.49
C ALA A 245 -2.24 -3.77 -5.27
N HIS A 246 -2.93 -2.80 -4.64
CA HIS A 246 -2.42 -1.46 -4.37
C HIS A 246 -1.19 -1.44 -3.43
N ARG A 247 -0.96 -2.50 -2.65
CA ARG A 247 0.24 -2.61 -1.81
C ARG A 247 1.54 -2.61 -2.62
N HIS A 248 1.49 -3.03 -3.89
CA HIS A 248 2.69 -3.17 -4.73
C HIS A 248 3.15 -1.84 -5.34
N ARG A 249 2.46 -0.72 -5.10
CA ARG A 249 2.86 0.62 -5.56
C ARG A 249 4.18 1.10 -4.93
N MET A 250 4.61 0.46 -3.84
CA MET A 250 5.80 0.81 -3.06
C MET A 250 6.72 -0.41 -2.88
N PRO A 251 8.06 -0.23 -2.81
CA PRO A 251 8.97 -1.30 -2.43
C PRO A 251 8.55 -1.94 -1.11
N THR A 252 8.60 -3.25 -1.08
CA THR A 252 8.30 -4.04 0.11
C THR A 252 9.34 -3.83 1.20
N GLY A 253 8.91 -3.88 2.46
CA GLY A 253 9.74 -3.61 3.63
C GLY A 253 10.20 -4.84 4.40
N ILE A 254 11.29 -4.69 5.16
CA ILE A 254 11.62 -5.60 6.28
C ILE A 254 10.58 -5.40 7.40
N THR A 255 10.30 -4.14 7.73
CA THR A 255 9.23 -3.72 8.64
C THR A 255 8.23 -2.80 7.93
N GLY A 256 7.10 -2.51 8.57
CA GLY A 256 6.01 -1.75 7.98
C GLY A 256 4.93 -1.38 8.99
N LEU A 257 3.99 -0.54 8.57
CA LEU A 257 2.91 -0.04 9.43
C LEU A 257 2.03 -1.19 9.96
N ALA A 258 1.61 -2.12 9.10
CA ALA A 258 0.87 -3.30 9.52
C ALA A 258 1.67 -4.13 10.55
N GLN A 259 2.95 -4.33 10.30
CA GLN A 259 3.85 -5.11 11.17
C GLN A 259 4.01 -4.51 12.57
N ILE A 260 4.06 -3.18 12.74
CA ILE A 260 4.15 -2.57 14.07
C ILE A 260 2.81 -2.53 14.82
N HIS A 261 1.69 -2.73 14.12
CA HIS A 261 0.35 -2.87 14.69
C HIS A 261 -0.03 -4.34 14.96
N GLY A 262 0.94 -5.26 14.91
CA GLY A 262 0.70 -6.68 15.20
C GLY A 262 0.01 -7.45 14.07
N LEU A 263 -0.23 -6.83 12.91
CA LEU A 263 -0.81 -7.49 11.73
C LEU A 263 0.26 -8.31 11.00
N ARG A 264 0.63 -9.43 11.61
CA ARG A 264 1.61 -10.41 11.10
C ARG A 264 1.02 -11.83 11.11
N GLY A 265 1.62 -12.74 10.35
CA GLY A 265 1.25 -14.16 10.36
C GLY A 265 -0.22 -14.39 9.98
N ASP A 266 -0.95 -15.11 10.84
CA ASP A 266 -2.33 -15.58 10.62
C ASP A 266 -3.41 -14.52 10.94
N THR A 267 -3.02 -13.25 10.99
CA THR A 267 -3.95 -12.11 11.15
C THR A 267 -4.65 -11.74 9.83
N SER A 268 -5.77 -11.02 9.95
CA SER A 268 -6.61 -10.56 8.84
C SER A 268 -5.78 -9.95 7.70
N ILE A 269 -5.94 -10.52 6.50
CA ILE A 269 -5.29 -10.02 5.27
C ILE A 269 -5.88 -8.69 4.84
N GLU A 270 -7.18 -8.51 5.05
CA GLU A 270 -7.88 -7.26 4.76
C GLU A 270 -7.35 -6.10 5.60
N ASP A 271 -7.23 -6.28 6.92
CA ASP A 271 -6.68 -5.25 7.80
C ASP A 271 -5.22 -4.95 7.45
N ARG A 272 -4.42 -5.99 7.18
CA ARG A 272 -3.03 -5.84 6.75
C ARG A 272 -2.93 -5.01 5.48
N CYS A 273 -3.77 -5.30 4.48
CA CYS A 273 -3.88 -4.54 3.25
C CYS A 273 -4.24 -3.08 3.53
N ARG A 274 -5.25 -2.82 4.36
CA ARG A 274 -5.67 -1.47 4.74
C ARG A 274 -4.53 -0.67 5.37
N PHE A 275 -3.79 -1.26 6.31
CA PHE A 275 -2.64 -0.61 6.94
C PHE A 275 -1.46 -0.42 5.99
N ASP A 276 -1.18 -1.39 5.12
CA ASP A 276 -0.13 -1.27 4.10
C ASP A 276 -0.46 -0.13 3.13
N ASN A 277 -1.71 -0.04 2.64
CA ASN A 277 -2.15 1.04 1.76
C ASN A 277 -2.16 2.39 2.48
N ALA A 278 -2.66 2.47 3.72
CA ALA A 278 -2.64 3.71 4.50
C ALA A 278 -1.21 4.25 4.69
N TYR A 279 -0.22 3.38 4.84
CA TYR A 279 1.20 3.77 4.89
C TYR A 279 1.71 4.30 3.56
N ILE A 280 1.38 3.65 2.44
CA ILE A 280 1.78 4.12 1.11
C ILE A 280 1.17 5.49 0.84
N ASP A 281 -0.11 5.63 1.18
CA ASP A 281 -0.92 6.81 0.96
C ASP A 281 -0.39 8.02 1.77
N SER A 282 -0.02 7.80 3.03
CA SER A 282 0.48 8.85 3.93
C SER A 282 2.01 8.92 4.05
N TRP A 283 2.74 8.33 3.09
CA TRP A 283 4.17 8.11 3.23
C TRP A 283 4.95 9.42 3.49
N SER A 284 5.77 9.40 4.54
CA SER A 284 6.74 10.45 4.84
C SER A 284 7.99 9.89 5.50
N PHE A 285 9.11 10.61 5.39
CA PHE A 285 10.35 10.25 6.10
C PHE A 285 10.17 10.14 7.62
N TRP A 286 9.32 11.00 8.18
CA TRP A 286 9.00 10.97 9.60
C TRP A 286 8.27 9.68 9.98
N GLN A 287 7.31 9.24 9.17
CA GLN A 287 6.60 7.99 9.38
C GLN A 287 7.54 6.78 9.30
N ASP A 288 8.48 6.75 8.33
CA ASP A 288 9.52 5.71 8.25
C ASP A 288 10.33 5.65 9.56
N LEU A 289 10.79 6.81 10.06
CA LEU A 289 11.55 6.89 11.31
C LEU A 289 10.72 6.39 12.51
N CYS A 290 9.46 6.81 12.62
CA CYS A 290 8.57 6.32 13.67
C CYS A 290 8.38 4.80 13.61
N ILE A 291 8.20 4.23 12.42
CA ILE A 291 8.04 2.79 12.23
C ILE A 291 9.34 2.05 12.63
N LEU A 292 10.51 2.56 12.24
CA LEU A 292 11.80 1.97 12.61
C LEU A 292 12.02 1.99 14.14
N LEU A 293 11.76 3.12 14.80
CA LEU A 293 11.90 3.25 16.25
C LEU A 293 10.92 2.32 16.99
N ARG A 294 9.67 2.23 16.54
CA ARG A 294 8.68 1.29 17.10
C ARG A 294 9.11 -0.16 16.89
N THR A 295 9.69 -0.48 15.72
CA THR A 295 10.21 -1.82 15.42
C THR A 295 11.33 -2.20 16.38
N LEU A 296 12.29 -1.30 16.63
CA LEU A 296 13.35 -1.51 17.62
C LEU A 296 12.77 -1.73 19.02
N GLY A 297 11.77 -0.93 19.40
CA GLY A 297 11.03 -1.10 20.65
C GLY A 297 10.37 -2.47 20.79
N CYS A 298 9.72 -2.96 19.74
CA CYS A 298 9.10 -4.30 19.72
C CYS A 298 10.15 -5.42 19.85
N LEU A 299 11.31 -5.29 19.19
CA LEU A 299 12.39 -6.28 19.28
C LEU A 299 13.03 -6.33 20.67
N VAL A 300 13.23 -5.17 21.30
CA VAL A 300 13.79 -5.07 22.66
C VAL A 300 12.81 -5.57 23.71
N ARG A 301 11.52 -5.29 23.54
CA ARG A 301 10.52 -5.57 24.58
C ARG A 301 10.21 -7.04 24.78
N ARG A 302 10.68 -7.97 23.93
CA ARG A 302 10.29 -9.40 23.93
C ARG A 302 8.80 -9.53 24.25
N THR A 303 7.95 -9.57 23.24
CA THR A 303 6.63 -10.17 23.41
C THR A 303 6.87 -11.61 23.85
N GLY A 304 6.91 -11.80 25.17
CA GLY A 304 6.72 -13.07 25.83
C GLY A 304 5.41 -13.62 25.29
N SER A 305 5.46 -14.93 25.06
CA SER A 305 4.31 -15.74 24.70
C SER A 305 3.08 -15.44 25.56
#